data_AF-A0A417Z688-F1
#
_entry.id   AF-A0A417Z688-F1
#
_cell.length_a   1.000
_cell.length_b   1.000
_cell.length_c   1.000
_cell.angle_alpha   90.00
_cell.angle_beta   90.00
_cell.angle_gamma   90.00
#
_symmetry.space_group_name_H-M   'P 1'
#
loop_
_entity.id
_entity.type
_entity.pdbx_description
1 polymer ?
#
loop_
_entity_poly.entity_id
_entity_poly.type
_entity_poly.pdbx_seq_one_letter_code
_entity_poly.pdbx_strand_id
1 'polypeptide(L)' 'MDAAANIRFRLFAARYNHPVEVVVVRKHDFKMKVLSTTKKFEQQIMTGVDYRIQEFIGE' A
#
# COMPACT_ATOMS: atom_id res chain seq x y z
N MET A 1 -1.32 -3.67 -10.64
CA MET A 1 -0.04 -3.03 -10.30
C MET A 1 1.03 -3.74 -11.11
N ASP A 2 1.91 -3.00 -11.78
CA ASP A 2 2.97 -3.60 -12.59
C ASP A 2 3.92 -4.47 -11.71
N ALA A 3 4.30 -5.64 -12.21
CA ALA A 3 5.12 -6.60 -11.45
C ALA A 3 6.50 -6.02 -11.08
N ALA A 4 7.12 -5.26 -11.98
CA ALA A 4 8.40 -4.62 -11.74
C ALA A 4 8.29 -3.51 -10.68
N ALA A 5 7.17 -2.78 -10.67
CA ALA A 5 6.90 -1.77 -9.64
C ALA A 5 6.79 -2.42 -8.25
N ASN A 6 6.04 -3.51 -8.12
CA ASN A 6 5.89 -4.24 -6.87
C ASN A 6 7.24 -4.70 -6.28
N ILE A 7 8.15 -5.20 -7.12
CA ILE A 7 9.50 -5.59 -6.69
C ILE A 7 10.29 -4.38 -6.17
N ARG A 8 10.24 -3.24 -6.87
CA ARG A 8 10.94 -2.02 -6.43
C ARG A 8 10.46 -1.53 -5.06
N PHE A 9 9.16 -1.53 -4.82
CA PHE A 9 8.64 -1.10 -3.51
C PHE A 9 8.98 -2.08 -2.40
N ARG A 10 8.99 -3.39 -2.66
CA ARG A 10 9.47 -4.40 -1.71
C ARG A 10 10.95 -4.20 -1.37
N LEU A 11 11.78 -3.90 -2.37
CA LEU A 11 13.21 -3.61 -2.16
C LEU A 11 13.41 -2.31 -1.37
N PHE A 12 12.62 -1.28 -1.64
CA PHE A 12 12.65 -0.03 -0.88
C PHE A 12 12.29 -0.28 0.59
N ALA A 13 11.18 -0.98 0.84
CA ALA A 13 10.73 -1.26 2.20
C ALA A 13 11.77 -2.09 2.98
N ALA A 14 12.36 -3.11 2.33
CA ALA A 14 13.43 -3.91 2.92
C ALA A 14 14.71 -3.11 3.20
N ARG A 15 15.07 -2.17 2.31
CA ARG A 15 16.27 -1.34 2.48
C ARG A 15 16.14 -0.36 3.65
N TYR A 16 14.98 0.27 3.78
CA TYR A 16 14.77 1.32 4.78
C TYR A 16 14.09 0.81 6.06
N ASN A 17 13.64 -0.45 6.09
CA ASN A 17 12.91 -1.04 7.22
C ASN A 17 11.69 -0.20 7.68
N HIS A 18 11.03 0.45 6.71
CA HIS A 18 9.82 1.24 6.94
C HIS A 18 8.68 0.66 6.10
N PRO A 19 7.43 0.66 6.61
CA PRO A 19 6.26 0.26 5.83
C PRO A 19 6.07 1.24 4.65
N VAL A 20 5.70 0.69 3.50
CA VAL A 20 5.46 1.47 2.29
C VAL A 20 3.99 1.38 1.93
N GLU A 21 3.33 2.53 1.94
CA GLU A 21 2.00 2.66 1.38
C GLU A 21 2.10 2.96 -0.12
N VAL A 22 1.40 2.14 -0.92
CA VAL A 22 1.33 2.33 -2.36
C VAL A 22 -0.09 2.70 -2.76
N VAL A 23 -0.23 3.87 -3.36
CA VAL A 23 -1.49 4.38 -3.90
C VAL A 23 -1.42 4.48 -5.41
N VAL A 24 -2.39 3.88 -6.10
CA VAL A 24 -2.55 3.99 -7.56
C VAL A 24 -3.83 4.75 -7.85
N VAL A 25 -3.68 6.04 -8.16
CA VAL A 25 -4.80 6.93 -8.49
C VAL A 25 -5.37 6.57 -9.86
N ARG A 26 -6.70 6.57 -9.95
CA ARG A 26 -7.48 6.40 -11.17
C ARG A 26 -8.47 7.56 -11.28
N LYS A 27 -9.26 7.58 -12.35
CA LYS A 27 -10.14 8.70 -12.67
C LYS A 27 -11.17 9.03 -11.56
N HIS A 28 -11.65 8.03 -10.83
CA HIS A 28 -12.74 8.18 -9.84
C HIS A 28 -12.45 7.54 -8.48
N ASP A 29 -11.40 6.73 -8.41
CA ASP A 29 -11.02 5.98 -7.22
C ASP A 29 -9.49 5.86 -7.18
N PHE A 30 -8.97 5.29 -6.10
CA PHE A 30 -7.59 4.85 -6.04
C PHE A 30 -7.51 3.47 -5.39
N LYS A 31 -6.47 2.74 -5.80
CA LYS A 31 -6.13 1.45 -5.21
C LYS A 31 -5.03 1.66 -4.19
N MET A 32 -5.30 1.31 -2.94
CA MET A 32 -4.34 1.37 -1.85
C MET A 32 -3.86 -0.03 -1.48
N LYS A 33 -2.56 -0.17 -1.25
CA LYS A 33 -1.95 -1.38 -0.72
C LYS A 33 -0.76 -1.03 0.17
N VAL A 34 -0.69 -1.63 1.35
CA VAL A 34 0.48 -1.55 2.22
C VAL A 34 1.43 -2.71 1.93
N LEU A 35 2.71 -2.41 1.82
CA LEU A 35 3.80 -3.37 1.67
C LEU A 35 4.69 -3.34 2.91
N SER A 36 5.31 -4.49 3.21
CA SER A 36 6.17 -4.70 4.38
C SER A 36 5.45 -4.78 5.73
N THR A 37 4.15 -5.15 5.72
CA THR A 37 3.43 -5.59 6.93
C THR A 37 3.60 -7.09 7.12
N THR A 38 3.65 -7.55 8.38
CA THR A 38 3.64 -8.98 8.73
C THR A 38 2.34 -9.66 8.33
N LYS A 39 1.23 -8.91 8.26
CA LYS A 39 -0.06 -9.38 7.77
C LYS A 39 -0.18 -9.22 6.26
N LYS A 40 -0.79 -10.20 5.60
CA LYS A 40 -1.17 -10.10 4.18
C LYS A 40 -2.25 -9.03 4.04
N PHE A 41 -1.90 -7.92 3.40
CA PHE A 41 -2.82 -6.83 3.12
C PHE A 41 -3.47 -6.99 1.74
N GLU A 42 -4.80 -7.11 1.72
CA GLU A 42 -5.56 -7.08 0.47
C GLU A 42 -5.70 -5.65 -0.05
N GLN A 43 -5.70 -5.50 -1.37
CA GLN A 43 -5.76 -4.19 -2.00
C GLN A 43 -7.14 -3.58 -1.81
N GLN A 44 -7.19 -2.39 -1.22
CA GLN A 44 -8.43 -1.64 -1.00
C GLN A 44 -8.69 -0.69 -2.16
N ILE A 45 -9.95 -0.53 -2.54
CA ILE A 45 -10.39 0.50 -3.49
C ILE A 45 -11.05 1.59 -2.66
N MET A 46 -10.57 2.82 -2.82
CA MET A 46 -10.96 3.94 -1.99
C MET A 46 -11.33 5.14 -2.87
N THR A 47 -12.24 5.97 -2.40
CA THR A 47 -12.75 7.15 -3.11
C THR A 47 -12.40 8.46 -2.41
N GLY A 48 -11.83 8.41 -1.20
CA GLY A 48 -11.44 9.55 -0.38
C GLY A 48 -10.14 9.28 0.39
N VAL A 49 -9.43 10.34 0.78
CA VAL A 49 -8.12 10.29 1.47
C VAL A 49 -8.24 10.42 2.98
N ASP A 50 -9.46 10.46 3.50
CA ASP A 50 -9.85 10.59 4.90
C ASP A 50 -9.67 9.30 5.71
N TYR A 51 -8.82 8.40 5.24
CA TYR A 51 -8.60 7.09 5.85
C TYR A 51 -7.32 7.06 6.69
N ARG A 52 -7.29 6.16 7.66
CA ARG A 52 -6.11 5.90 8.49
C ARG A 52 -5.59 4.49 8.21
N ILE A 53 -4.31 4.39 7.90
CA ILE A 53 -3.65 3.10 7.64
C ILE A 53 -3.74 2.19 8.86
N GLN A 54 -3.72 2.74 10.08
CA GLN A 54 -3.80 2.02 11.35
C GLN A 54 -5.05 1.12 11.42
N GLU A 55 -6.18 1.62 10.93
CA GLU A 55 -7.47 0.89 10.88
C GLU A 55 -7.37 -0.40 10.05
N PHE A 56 -6.43 -0.44 9.11
CA PHE A 56 -6.23 -1.54 8.17
C PHE A 56 -5.16 -2.54 8.60
N ILE A 57 -4.17 -2.11 9.40
CA ILE A 57 -3.09 -2.96 9.92
C ILE A 57 -3.43 -3.58 11.29
N GLY A 58 -4.46 -3.06 11.96
CA GLY A 58 -4.96 -3.57 13.23
C GLY A 58 -4.00 -3.30 14.39
N GLU A 59 -3.45 -2.09 14.42
CA GLU A 59 -2.72 -1.49 15.55
C GLU A 59 -3.57 -0.40 16.22
#